data_AF-A0AA35WX76-F1
#
_entry.id   AF-A0AA35WX76-F1
#
_cell.length_a   1.000
_cell.length_b   1.000
_cell.length_c   1.000
_cell.angle_alpha   90.00
_cell.angle_beta   90.00
_cell.angle_gamma   90.00
#
_symmetry.space_group_name_H-M   'P 1'
#
loop_
_entity.id
_entity.type
_entity.pdbx_description
1 polymer ?
#
loop_
_entity_poly.entity_id
_entity_poly.type
_entity_poly.pdbx_seq_one_letter_code
_entity_poly.pdbx_strand_id
1 'polypeptide(L)'
;MADFRERGNQLFAEKRYSLAGTYYGKAIVAHPNVATNFTNRALCYIKLNQWNLAVEDCQKAIQLDQNLIKAHFFFGLALTELESFDDAIMELIKANDLAWQQRRNFGEDIASAVRHAKKMRWRQIEEKRLQQQSDLHTFLLTLLHEHMERHVSLHSGATPSSDCKALMDKEHVRCNYKMMQTCVAVFSVIIHL
;
A
#
# COMPACT_ATOMS: atom_id res chain seq x y z
N MET A 1 -4.58 -16.83 39.01
CA MET A 1 -5.23 -15.84 38.13
C MET A 1 -4.70 -16.09 36.73
N ALA A 2 -5.55 -16.50 35.78
CA ALA A 2 -5.08 -16.80 34.42
C ALA A 2 -4.61 -15.50 33.75
N ASP A 3 -3.34 -15.43 33.36
CA ASP A 3 -2.82 -14.29 32.62
C ASP A 3 -3.46 -14.28 31.22
N PHE A 4 -4.45 -13.42 31.01
CA PHE A 4 -5.16 -13.30 29.73
C PHE A 4 -4.20 -13.02 28.57
N ARG A 5 -3.07 -12.35 28.85
CA ARG A 5 -2.02 -12.07 27.87
C ARG A 5 -1.29 -13.35 27.47
N GLU A 6 -0.93 -14.19 28.44
CA GLU A 6 -0.26 -15.46 28.18
C GLU A 6 -1.15 -16.40 27.37
N ARG A 7 -2.46 -16.45 27.69
CA ARG A 7 -3.41 -17.24 26.90
C ARG A 7 -3.58 -16.68 25.48
N GLY A 8 -3.58 -15.36 25.32
CA GLY A 8 -3.54 -14.69 24.01
C GLY A 8 -2.30 -15.07 23.20
N ASN A 9 -1.12 -15.10 23.83
CA ASN A 9 0.14 -15.49 23.19
C ASN A 9 0.12 -16.95 22.71
N GLN A 10 -0.42 -17.87 23.53
CA GLN A 10 -0.58 -19.27 23.17
C GLN A 10 -1.48 -19.44 21.94
N LEU A 11 -2.65 -18.79 21.94
CA LEU A 11 -3.58 -18.82 20.80
C LEU A 11 -3.00 -18.18 19.55
N PHE A 12 -2.16 -17.15 19.72
CA PHE A 12 -1.44 -16.52 18.61
C PHE A 12 -0.43 -17.49 17.98
N ALA A 13 0.30 -18.26 18.81
CA ALA A 13 1.19 -19.32 18.34
C ALA A 13 0.44 -20.45 17.62
N GLU A 14 -0.78 -20.78 18.07
CA GLU A 14 -1.72 -21.70 17.38
C GLU A 14 -2.32 -21.12 16.09
N LYS A 15 -1.94 -19.89 15.68
CA LYS A 15 -2.49 -19.15 14.52
C LYS A 15 -3.99 -18.84 14.62
N ARG A 16 -4.57 -18.91 15.83
CA ARG A 16 -5.98 -18.59 16.10
C ARG A 16 -6.13 -17.10 16.42
N TYR A 17 -5.88 -16.25 15.42
CA TYR A 17 -5.77 -14.80 15.60
C TYR A 17 -7.05 -14.13 16.10
N SER A 18 -8.22 -14.60 15.67
CA SER A 18 -9.51 -14.07 16.13
C SER A 18 -9.68 -14.26 17.64
N LEU A 19 -9.47 -15.48 18.13
CA LEU A 19 -9.55 -15.80 19.55
C LEU A 19 -8.45 -15.11 20.34
N ALA A 20 -7.20 -15.08 19.84
CA ALA A 20 -6.11 -14.34 20.46
C ALA A 20 -6.49 -12.86 20.67
N GLY A 21 -7.08 -12.21 19.66
CA GLY A 21 -7.59 -10.85 19.74
C GLY A 21 -8.63 -10.64 20.86
N THR A 22 -9.54 -11.60 21.06
CA THR A 22 -10.51 -11.54 22.18
C THR A 22 -9.84 -11.63 23.55
N TYR A 23 -8.82 -12.48 23.71
CA TYR A 23 -8.09 -12.61 24.97
C TYR A 23 -7.21 -11.40 25.25
N TYR A 24 -6.58 -10.81 24.23
CA TYR A 24 -5.92 -9.51 24.40
C TYR A 24 -6.93 -8.39 24.73
N GLY A 25 -8.14 -8.44 24.17
CA GLY A 25 -9.23 -7.54 24.57
C GLY A 25 -9.58 -7.65 26.06
N LYS A 26 -9.69 -8.89 26.59
CA LYS A 26 -9.86 -9.12 28.04
C LYS A 26 -8.67 -8.60 28.85
N ALA A 27 -7.43 -8.77 28.35
CA ALA A 27 -6.23 -8.25 28.98
C ALA A 27 -6.20 -6.70 29.02
N ILE A 28 -6.72 -6.04 27.99
CA ILE A 28 -6.88 -4.57 27.94
C ILE A 28 -7.91 -4.09 28.97
N VAL A 29 -9.04 -4.79 29.09
CA VAL A 29 -10.06 -4.45 30.11
C VAL A 29 -9.51 -4.62 31.53
N ALA A 30 -8.73 -5.67 31.77
CA ALA A 30 -8.09 -5.90 33.07
C ALA A 30 -6.98 -4.87 33.36
N HIS A 31 -6.18 -4.52 32.36
CA HIS A 31 -5.03 -3.61 32.49
C HIS A 31 -4.95 -2.66 31.28
N PRO A 32 -5.66 -1.52 31.33
CA PRO A 32 -5.75 -0.59 30.19
C PRO A 32 -4.48 0.24 29.97
N ASN A 33 -3.59 0.33 30.95
CA ASN A 33 -2.39 1.17 30.87
C ASN A 33 -1.18 0.44 30.23
N VAL A 34 -1.39 -0.76 29.68
CA VAL A 34 -0.32 -1.62 29.20
C VAL A 34 -0.27 -1.60 27.68
N ALA A 35 0.59 -0.75 27.11
CA ALA A 35 0.73 -0.55 25.66
C ALA A 35 0.97 -1.86 24.87
N THR A 36 1.69 -2.81 25.46
CA THR A 36 1.99 -4.11 24.82
C THR A 36 0.74 -4.94 24.51
N ASN A 37 -0.32 -4.81 25.31
CA ASN A 37 -1.58 -5.52 25.07
C ASN A 37 -2.27 -5.01 23.79
N PHE A 38 -2.23 -3.70 23.55
CA PHE A 38 -2.73 -3.10 22.32
C PHE A 38 -1.90 -3.52 21.11
N THR A 39 -0.56 -3.50 21.20
CA THR A 39 0.28 -3.96 20.07
C THR A 39 0.09 -5.43 19.73
N ASN A 40 -0.16 -6.29 20.73
CA ASN A 40 -0.42 -7.70 20.50
C ASN A 40 -1.80 -7.92 19.83
N ARG A 41 -2.81 -7.13 20.19
CA ARG A 41 -4.11 -7.14 19.52
C ARG A 41 -4.03 -6.56 18.10
N ALA A 42 -3.31 -5.45 17.91
CA ALA A 42 -3.03 -4.88 16.59
C ALA A 42 -2.37 -5.89 15.65
N LEU A 43 -1.40 -6.67 16.15
CA LEU A 43 -0.77 -7.75 15.37
C LEU A 43 -1.78 -8.84 14.97
N CYS A 44 -2.75 -9.17 15.81
CA CYS A 44 -3.83 -10.08 15.44
C CYS A 44 -4.68 -9.49 14.30
N TYR A 45 -5.03 -8.21 14.38
CA TYR A 45 -5.78 -7.52 13.34
C TYR A 45 -5.02 -7.45 12.02
N ILE A 46 -3.71 -7.19 12.04
CA ILE A 46 -2.83 -7.28 10.87
C ILE A 46 -2.91 -8.67 10.23
N LYS A 47 -2.83 -9.74 11.04
CA LYS A 47 -2.95 -11.12 10.53
C LYS A 47 -4.33 -11.47 9.99
N LEU A 48 -5.36 -10.71 10.36
CA LEU A 48 -6.73 -10.83 9.87
C LEU A 48 -7.05 -9.83 8.74
N ASN A 49 -6.06 -9.06 8.26
CA ASN A 49 -6.23 -7.96 7.29
C ASN A 49 -7.23 -6.88 7.73
N GLN A 50 -7.39 -6.70 9.05
CA GLN A 50 -8.26 -5.67 9.64
C GLN A 50 -7.44 -4.41 9.94
N TRP A 51 -6.99 -3.73 8.88
CA TRP A 51 -6.03 -2.62 8.97
C TRP A 51 -6.53 -1.42 9.78
N ASN A 52 -7.80 -1.04 9.62
CA ASN A 52 -8.40 0.08 10.36
C ASN A 52 -8.37 -0.15 11.88
N LEU A 53 -8.73 -1.36 12.33
CA LEU A 53 -8.69 -1.72 13.76
C LEU A 53 -7.25 -1.80 14.29
N ALA A 54 -6.31 -2.25 13.46
CA ALA A 54 -4.89 -2.25 13.82
C ALA A 54 -4.36 -0.83 14.02
N VAL A 55 -4.75 0.13 13.17
CA VAL A 55 -4.38 1.55 13.32
C VAL A 55 -4.87 2.12 14.64
N GLU A 56 -6.14 1.90 14.99
CA GLU A 56 -6.69 2.41 16.26
C GLU A 56 -5.94 1.87 17.49
N ASP A 57 -5.59 0.59 17.48
CA ASP A 57 -4.84 -0.04 18.57
C ASP A 57 -3.39 0.44 18.63
N CYS A 58 -2.75 0.61 17.47
CA CYS A 58 -1.41 1.17 17.40
C CYS A 58 -1.37 2.61 17.90
N GLN A 59 -2.35 3.45 17.54
CA GLN A 59 -2.44 4.82 18.04
C GLN A 59 -2.60 4.86 19.57
N LYS A 60 -3.47 4.01 20.14
CA LYS A 60 -3.59 3.87 21.60
C LYS A 60 -2.30 3.39 22.25
N ALA A 61 -1.60 2.44 21.62
CA ALA A 61 -0.31 1.95 22.12
C ALA A 61 0.75 3.07 22.15
N ILE A 62 0.82 3.90 21.10
CA ILE A 62 1.76 5.03 21.00
C ILE A 62 1.41 6.13 22.02
N GLN A 63 0.13 6.38 22.27
CA GLN A 63 -0.31 7.32 23.30
C GLN A 63 0.12 6.89 24.72
N LEU A 64 0.13 5.58 24.97
CA LEU A 64 0.56 5.01 26.26
C LEU A 64 2.09 4.91 26.37
N ASP A 65 2.77 4.52 25.29
CA ASP A 65 4.22 4.39 25.23
C ASP A 65 4.75 4.82 23.85
N GLN A 66 5.24 6.05 23.79
CA GLN A 66 5.82 6.65 22.58
C GLN A 66 7.16 6.01 22.17
N ASN A 67 7.80 5.26 23.06
CA ASN A 67 9.07 4.60 22.77
C ASN A 67 8.85 3.15 22.30
N LEU A 68 7.59 2.70 22.16
CA LEU A 68 7.32 1.32 21.78
C LEU A 68 7.54 1.08 20.29
N ILE A 69 8.72 0.57 19.94
CA ILE A 69 9.15 0.30 18.56
C ILE A 69 8.11 -0.53 17.77
N LYS A 70 7.56 -1.56 18.41
CA LYS A 70 6.55 -2.44 17.78
C LYS A 70 5.27 -1.69 17.43
N ALA A 71 4.88 -0.69 18.22
CA ALA A 71 3.67 0.10 17.96
C ALA A 71 3.83 0.92 16.67
N HIS A 72 4.95 1.65 16.54
CA HIS A 72 5.28 2.41 15.32
C HIS A 72 5.46 1.51 14.09
N PHE A 73 6.11 0.35 14.26
CA PHE A 73 6.30 -0.61 13.17
C PHE A 73 4.97 -1.19 12.65
N PHE A 74 4.10 -1.66 13.54
CA PHE A 74 2.78 -2.17 13.16
C PHE A 74 1.86 -1.07 12.63
N PHE A 75 2.00 0.16 13.13
CA PHE A 75 1.27 1.30 12.62
C PHE A 75 1.65 1.60 11.17
N GLY A 76 2.94 1.68 10.87
CA GLY A 76 3.45 1.91 9.52
C GLY A 76 3.07 0.79 8.54
N LEU A 77 3.07 -0.48 8.98
CA LEU A 77 2.56 -1.61 8.19
C LEU A 77 1.08 -1.43 7.85
N ALA A 78 0.23 -1.14 8.84
CA ALA A 78 -1.20 -0.96 8.62
C ALA A 78 -1.50 0.25 7.71
N LEU A 79 -0.76 1.36 7.87
CA LEU A 79 -0.89 2.54 7.01
C LEU A 79 -0.47 2.26 5.55
N THR A 80 0.54 1.42 5.34
CA THR A 80 0.98 1.02 3.99
C THR A 80 -0.15 0.29 3.25
N GLU A 81 -0.89 -0.58 3.94
CA GLU A 81 -2.04 -1.29 3.38
C GLU A 81 -3.28 -0.40 3.21
N LEU A 82 -3.37 0.70 3.95
CA LEU A 82 -4.40 1.74 3.78
C LEU A 82 -4.01 2.82 2.76
N GLU A 83 -2.97 2.57 1.96
CA GLU A 83 -2.44 3.48 0.91
C GLU A 83 -2.00 4.86 1.40
N SER A 84 -1.86 5.03 2.72
CA SER A 84 -1.40 6.26 3.36
C SER A 84 0.13 6.23 3.47
N PHE A 85 0.81 6.26 2.32
CA PHE A 85 2.23 5.92 2.23
C PHE A 85 3.17 6.94 2.88
N ASP A 86 2.84 8.23 2.84
CA ASP A 86 3.68 9.28 3.44
C ASP A 86 3.76 9.11 4.97
N ASP A 87 2.61 8.92 5.62
CA ASP A 87 2.53 8.67 7.06
C ASP A 87 3.16 7.34 7.43
N ALA A 88 2.95 6.29 6.62
CA ALA A 88 3.57 4.98 6.82
C ALA A 88 5.10 5.07 6.86
N ILE A 89 5.70 5.78 5.90
CA ILE A 89 7.16 5.95 5.83
C ILE A 89 7.66 6.70 7.06
N MET A 90 6.97 7.76 7.49
CA MET A 90 7.34 8.54 8.67
C MET A 90 7.38 7.67 9.93
N GLU A 91 6.34 6.86 10.15
CA GLU A 91 6.23 5.99 11.32
C GLU A 91 7.24 4.82 11.30
N LEU A 92 7.52 4.25 10.12
CA LEU A 92 8.54 3.22 9.98
C LEU A 92 9.95 3.76 10.21
N ILE A 93 10.24 5.00 9.79
CA ILE A 93 11.51 5.66 10.10
C ILE A 93 11.63 5.92 11.60
N LYS A 94 10.58 6.43 12.26
CA LYS A 94 10.57 6.57 13.72
C LYS A 94 10.83 5.24 14.42
N ALA A 95 10.22 4.15 13.97
CA ALA A 95 10.46 2.81 14.52
C ALA A 95 11.94 2.39 14.37
N ASN A 96 12.56 2.67 13.24
CA ASN A 96 13.99 2.43 13.02
C ASN A 96 14.85 3.26 13.99
N ASP A 97 14.56 4.55 14.13
CA ASP A 97 15.34 5.45 14.99
C ASP A 97 15.24 5.05 16.47
N LEU A 98 14.04 4.66 16.92
CA LEU A 98 13.82 4.12 18.26
C LEU A 98 14.57 2.80 18.47
N ALA A 99 14.66 1.94 17.46
CA ALA A 99 15.43 0.70 17.52
C ALA A 99 16.94 0.97 17.71
N TRP A 100 17.48 1.94 16.98
CA TRP A 100 18.86 2.41 17.17
C TRP A 100 19.09 2.97 18.58
N GLN A 101 18.20 3.83 19.06
CA GLN A 101 18.30 4.42 20.40
C GLN A 101 18.25 3.37 21.51
N GLN A 102 17.37 2.38 21.38
CA GLN A 102 17.22 1.29 22.36
C GLN A 102 18.26 0.17 22.19
N ARG A 103 19.18 0.28 21.22
CA ARG A 103 20.15 -0.76 20.85
C ARG A 103 19.49 -2.12 20.60
N ARG A 104 18.28 -2.13 20.05
CA ARG A 104 17.56 -3.34 19.65
C ARG A 104 17.81 -3.65 18.19
N ASN A 105 18.20 -4.88 17.91
CA ASN A 105 18.42 -5.34 16.55
C ASN A 105 17.18 -6.10 16.05
N PHE A 106 16.54 -5.59 14.99
CA PHE A 106 15.42 -6.25 14.28
C PHE A 106 15.87 -6.84 12.93
N GLY A 107 17.18 -6.90 12.66
CA GLY A 107 17.70 -7.36 11.38
C GLY A 107 17.19 -6.51 10.22
N GLU A 108 16.64 -7.16 9.19
CA GLU A 108 16.13 -6.48 7.99
C GLU A 108 14.64 -6.15 8.04
N ASP A 109 13.92 -6.50 9.11
CA ASP A 109 12.45 -6.38 9.15
C ASP A 109 11.98 -4.92 8.97
N ILE A 110 12.55 -4.00 9.75
CA ILE A 110 12.17 -2.57 9.67
C ILE A 110 12.64 -1.97 8.35
N ALA A 111 13.88 -2.26 7.93
CA ALA A 111 14.45 -1.72 6.71
C ALA A 111 13.71 -2.21 5.45
N SER A 112 13.30 -3.48 5.41
CA SER A 112 12.50 -4.04 4.32
C SER A 112 11.11 -3.41 4.25
N ALA A 113 10.47 -3.15 5.39
CA ALA A 113 9.20 -2.44 5.45
C ALA A 113 9.32 -1.00 4.93
N VAL A 114 10.37 -0.25 5.30
CA VAL A 114 10.62 1.10 4.78
C VAL A 114 10.79 1.09 3.26
N ARG A 115 11.59 0.15 2.73
CA ARG A 115 11.77 0.00 1.28
C ARG A 115 10.45 -0.34 0.58
N HIS A 116 9.65 -1.23 1.19
CA HIS A 116 8.35 -1.60 0.66
C HIS A 116 7.40 -0.40 0.61
N ALA A 117 7.26 0.36 1.69
CA ALA A 117 6.41 1.56 1.73
C ALA A 117 6.84 2.62 0.70
N LYS A 118 8.15 2.89 0.58
CA LYS A 118 8.69 3.79 -0.46
C LYS A 118 8.39 3.32 -1.88
N LYS A 119 8.51 2.01 -2.12
CA LYS A 119 8.18 1.38 -3.40
C LYS A 119 6.70 1.52 -3.74
N MET A 120 5.80 1.30 -2.78
CA MET A 120 4.36 1.46 -2.98
C MET A 120 3.97 2.92 -3.24
N ARG A 121 4.57 3.86 -2.49
CA ARG A 121 4.42 5.30 -2.75
C ARG A 121 4.81 5.68 -4.18
N TRP A 122 5.98 5.23 -4.64
CA TRP A 122 6.44 5.51 -6.00
C TRP A 122 5.48 4.91 -7.03
N ARG A 123 5.02 3.68 -6.82
CA ARG A 123 4.04 3.03 -7.71
C ARG A 123 2.77 3.86 -7.85
N GLN A 124 2.23 4.38 -6.74
CA GLN A 124 1.03 5.20 -6.76
C GLN A 124 1.23 6.51 -7.54
N ILE A 125 2.39 7.16 -7.39
CA ILE A 125 2.73 8.38 -8.14
C ILE A 125 2.88 8.06 -9.63
N GLU A 126 3.62 7.00 -9.94
CA GLU A 126 3.88 6.60 -11.33
C GLU A 126 2.60 6.18 -12.04
N GLU A 127 1.70 5.45 -11.37
CA GLU A 127 0.39 5.09 -11.91
C GLU A 127 -0.43 6.32 -12.28
N LYS A 128 -0.47 7.35 -11.41
CA LYS A 128 -1.14 8.63 -11.73
C LYS A 128 -0.51 9.34 -12.92
N ARG A 129 0.82 9.33 -13.02
CA ARG A 129 1.56 9.92 -14.16
C ARG A 129 1.25 9.19 -15.46
N LEU A 130 1.23 7.86 -15.43
CA LEU A 130 0.89 7.02 -16.58
C LEU A 130 -0.57 7.21 -17.00
N GLN A 131 -1.48 7.34 -16.03
CA GLN A 131 -2.89 7.63 -16.29
C GLN A 131 -3.05 8.96 -17.03
N GLN A 132 -2.41 10.03 -16.57
CA GLN A 132 -2.43 11.33 -17.25
C GLN A 132 -1.92 11.25 -18.69
N GLN A 133 -0.84 10.49 -18.91
CA GLN A 133 -0.30 10.27 -20.25
C GLN A 133 -1.27 9.49 -21.15
N SER A 134 -1.93 8.44 -20.62
CA SER A 134 -2.94 7.66 -21.32
C SER A 134 -4.17 8.49 -21.67
N ASP A 135 -4.66 9.31 -20.74
CA ASP A 135 -5.81 10.20 -20.92
C ASP A 135 -5.53 11.22 -22.02
N LEU A 136 -4.34 11.85 -22.00
CA LEU A 136 -3.92 12.81 -23.02
C LEU A 136 -3.82 12.16 -24.41
N HIS A 137 -3.21 10.98 -24.50
CA HIS A 137 -3.08 10.27 -25.77
C HIS A 137 -4.45 9.90 -26.34
N THR A 138 -5.36 9.41 -25.49
CA THR A 138 -6.74 9.08 -25.88
C THR A 138 -7.48 10.31 -26.37
N PHE A 139 -7.38 11.43 -25.65
CA PHE A 139 -7.98 12.72 -26.06
C PHE A 139 -7.49 13.18 -27.44
N LEU A 140 -6.19 13.12 -27.69
CA LEU A 140 -5.61 13.50 -28.98
C LEU A 140 -6.09 12.60 -30.12
N LEU A 141 -6.15 11.29 -29.90
CA LEU A 141 -6.68 10.36 -30.89
C LEU A 141 -8.15 10.63 -31.20
N THR A 142 -8.98 10.93 -30.20
CA THR A 142 -10.38 11.30 -30.40
C THR A 142 -10.48 12.57 -31.25
N LEU A 143 -9.70 13.62 -30.95
CA LEU A 143 -9.71 14.86 -31.72
C LEU A 143 -9.27 14.64 -33.18
N LEU A 144 -8.24 13.82 -33.39
CA LEU A 144 -7.77 13.45 -34.73
C LEU A 144 -8.84 12.67 -35.50
N HIS A 145 -9.55 11.75 -34.82
CA HIS A 145 -10.64 11.00 -35.41
C HIS A 145 -11.78 11.92 -35.85
N GLU A 146 -12.23 12.82 -34.96
CA GLU A 146 -13.26 13.82 -35.30
C GLU A 146 -12.83 14.72 -36.45
N HIS A 147 -11.58 15.17 -36.46
CA HIS A 147 -11.04 15.98 -37.55
C HIS A 147 -11.06 15.22 -38.89
N MET A 148 -10.65 13.94 -38.88
CA MET A 148 -10.71 13.08 -40.05
C MET A 148 -12.15 12.84 -40.53
N GLU A 149 -13.10 12.55 -39.63
CA GLU A 149 -14.52 12.37 -39.98
C GLU A 149 -15.13 13.63 -40.61
N ARG A 150 -14.80 14.82 -40.08
CA ARG A 150 -15.20 16.11 -40.68
C ARG A 150 -14.59 16.30 -42.08
N HIS A 151 -13.32 15.96 -42.28
CA HIS A 151 -12.69 16.05 -43.59
C HIS A 151 -13.29 15.07 -44.62
N VAL A 152 -13.56 13.82 -44.21
CA VAL A 152 -14.19 12.80 -45.07
C VAL A 152 -15.60 13.21 -45.48
N SER A 153 -16.40 13.74 -44.53
CA SER A 153 -17.76 14.24 -44.82
C SER A 153 -17.78 15.47 -45.74
N LEU A 154 -16.76 16.33 -45.68
CA LEU A 154 -16.61 17.49 -46.57
C LEU A 154 -16.10 17.14 -47.97
N HIS A 155 -15.34 16.06 -48.14
CA HIS A 155 -14.67 15.73 -49.41
C HIS A 155 -15.18 14.46 -50.10
N SER A 156 -16.03 13.67 -49.45
CA SER A 156 -16.60 12.47 -50.07
C SER A 156 -18.05 12.24 -49.63
N GLY A 157 -18.94 12.03 -50.60
CA GLY A 157 -20.20 11.32 -50.36
C GLY A 157 -19.99 9.82 -50.10
N ALA A 158 -18.85 9.42 -49.51
CA ALA A 158 -18.45 8.03 -49.29
C ALA A 158 -18.38 7.72 -47.79
N THR A 159 -18.98 6.60 -47.39
CA THR A 159 -18.99 6.11 -46.01
C THR A 159 -17.57 5.72 -45.55
N PRO A 160 -17.21 5.91 -44.27
CA PRO A 160 -15.88 5.54 -43.76
C PRO A 160 -15.66 4.02 -43.89
N SER A 161 -14.56 3.59 -44.52
CA SER A 161 -14.23 2.17 -44.64
C SER A 161 -13.95 1.56 -43.26
N SER A 162 -14.41 0.32 -43.05
CA SER A 162 -14.23 -0.45 -41.81
C SER A 162 -12.76 -0.61 -41.38
N ASP A 163 -11.83 -0.38 -42.30
CA ASP A 163 -10.39 -0.56 -42.11
C ASP A 163 -9.77 0.52 -41.19
N CYS A 164 -10.30 1.75 -41.19
CA CYS A 164 -9.79 2.81 -40.32
C CYS A 164 -10.04 2.54 -38.82
N LYS A 165 -11.18 1.93 -38.46
CA LYS A 165 -11.47 1.53 -37.08
C LYS A 165 -10.57 0.37 -36.61
N ALA A 166 -10.35 -0.63 -37.46
CA ALA A 166 -9.55 -1.81 -37.14
C ALA A 166 -8.05 -1.53 -36.96
N LEU A 167 -7.51 -0.50 -37.62
CA LEU A 167 -6.13 -0.04 -37.45
C LEU A 167 -5.91 0.68 -36.12
N MET A 168 -6.88 1.48 -35.66
CA MET A 168 -6.78 2.21 -34.40
C MET A 168 -6.84 1.29 -33.16
N ASP A 169 -7.70 0.27 -33.17
CA ASP A 169 -7.79 -0.70 -32.07
C ASP A 169 -6.46 -1.47 -31.88
N LYS A 170 -5.76 -1.76 -32.99
CA LYS A 170 -4.45 -2.42 -32.95
C LYS A 170 -3.34 -1.53 -32.39
N GLU A 171 -3.35 -0.23 -32.67
CA GLU A 171 -2.37 0.70 -32.10
C GLU A 171 -2.62 0.98 -30.61
N HIS A 172 -3.89 1.05 -30.19
CA HIS A 172 -4.26 1.25 -28.79
C HIS A 172 -3.75 0.10 -27.89
N VAL A 173 -3.88 -1.15 -28.34
CA VAL A 173 -3.33 -2.33 -27.64
C VAL A 173 -1.80 -2.35 -27.65
N ARG A 174 -1.18 -1.97 -28.78
CA ARG A 174 0.29 -1.95 -28.92
C ARG A 174 0.96 -0.89 -28.05
N CYS A 175 0.34 0.27 -27.89
CA CYS A 175 0.85 1.37 -27.07
C CYS A 175 0.80 1.00 -25.57
N ASN A 176 -0.31 0.39 -25.12
CA ASN A 176 -0.45 -0.14 -23.76
C ASN A 176 0.63 -1.18 -23.41
N TYR A 177 0.92 -2.11 -24.33
CA TYR A 177 1.93 -3.15 -24.09
C TYR A 177 3.36 -2.59 -24.03
N LYS A 178 3.69 -1.60 -24.87
CA LYS A 178 5.03 -0.98 -24.90
C LYS A 178 5.29 -0.06 -23.70
N MET A 179 4.28 0.69 -23.23
CA MET A 179 4.38 1.49 -22.00
C MET A 179 4.61 0.61 -20.77
N MET A 180 3.94 -0.54 -20.70
CA MET A 180 4.11 -1.48 -19.58
C MET A 180 5.53 -2.06 -19.52
N GLN A 181 6.15 -2.34 -20.68
CA GLN A 181 7.52 -2.86 -20.77
C GLN A 181 8.61 -1.84 -20.38
N THR A 182 8.46 -0.56 -20.75
CA THR A 182 9.46 0.47 -20.40
C THR A 182 9.46 0.80 -18.90
N CYS A 183 8.31 0.69 -18.23
CA CYS A 183 8.21 0.93 -16.79
C CYS A 183 8.95 -0.13 -15.96
N VAL A 184 8.94 -1.41 -16.40
CA VAL A 184 9.70 -2.49 -15.74
C VAL A 184 11.21 -2.25 -15.82
N ALA A 185 11.70 -1.68 -16.94
CA ALA A 185 13.12 -1.43 -17.15
C ALA A 185 13.67 -0.30 -16.25
N VAL A 186 12.93 0.81 -16.09
CA VAL A 186 13.33 1.91 -15.19
C VAL A 186 13.31 1.47 -13.72
N PHE A 187 12.39 0.58 -13.36
CA PHE A 187 12.26 0.04 -12.01
C PHE A 187 13.44 -0.85 -11.59
N SER A 188 14.07 -1.56 -12.52
CA SER A 188 15.26 -2.38 -12.25
C SER A 188 16.48 -1.54 -11.84
N VAL A 189 16.58 -0.31 -12.36
CA VAL A 189 17.71 0.59 -12.11
C VAL A 189 17.60 1.26 -10.74
N ILE A 190 16.38 1.59 -10.30
CA ILE A 190 16.14 2.30 -9.03
C ILE A 190 16.21 1.38 -7.81
N ILE A 191 15.96 0.06 -7.95
CA ILE A 191 16.08 -0.90 -6.84
C ILE A 191 17.54 -1.24 -6.49
N HIS A 192 18.48 -1.03 -7.42
CA HIS A 192 19.90 -1.36 -7.26
C HIS A 192 20.78 -0.16 -6.88
N LEU A 193 20.16 0.97 -6.51
CA LEU A 193 20.79 2.21 -6.00
C LEU A 193 20.29 2.49 -4.58
#